data_AF-F3KM37-F1
#
_entry.id   AF-F3KM37-F1
#
_cell.length_a   1.000
_cell.length_b   1.000
_cell.length_c   1.000
_cell.angle_alpha   90.00
_cell.angle_beta   90.00
_cell.angle_gamma   90.00
#
_symmetry.space_group_name_H-M   'P 1'
#
loop_
_entity.id
_entity.type
_entity.pdbx_description
1 polymer ?
#
loop_
_entity_poly.entity_id
_entity_poly.type
_entity_poly.pdbx_seq_one_letter_code
_entity_poly.pdbx_strand_id
1 'polypeptide(L)'
;MIELNKKIFGKITVQEIIGAAPPAIPDTKNLLEKEFQNLINELKSQTKDDLKKLLDNQLLADKQINSRPGAMALAQDKIRLFSDYNQKYIQIINEKLNS
;
A
#
# COMPACT_ATOMS: atom_id res chain seq x y z
N MET A 1 9.43 15.64 7.06
CA MET A 1 8.51 15.15 8.12
C MET A 1 7.56 14.15 7.46
N ILE A 2 7.38 12.94 7.99
CA ILE A 2 6.49 11.94 7.38
C ILE A 2 5.05 12.32 7.72
N GLU A 3 4.21 12.46 6.71
CA GLU A 3 2.79 12.68 6.87
C GLU A 3 2.12 11.36 7.27
N LEU A 4 1.90 11.15 8.57
CA LEU A 4 1.30 9.94 9.11
C LEU A 4 -0.11 9.68 8.54
N ASN A 5 -0.84 10.75 8.22
CA ASN A 5 -2.18 10.70 7.63
C ASN A 5 -2.17 10.54 6.10
N LYS A 6 -1.00 10.46 5.46
CA LYS A 6 -0.91 10.25 4.02
C LYS A 6 -1.45 8.86 3.68
N LYS A 7 -2.36 8.81 2.71
CA LYS A 7 -2.88 7.57 2.15
C LYS A 7 -1.84 6.95 1.22
N ILE A 8 -1.53 5.69 1.47
CA ILE A 8 -0.52 4.93 0.72
C ILE A 8 -1.11 3.74 -0.03
N PHE A 9 -2.27 3.24 0.40
CA PHE A 9 -2.94 2.11 -0.24
C PHE A 9 -4.45 2.28 -0.14
N GLY A 10 -5.07 2.89 -1.16
CA GLY A 10 -6.49 3.25 -1.09
C GLY A 10 -6.75 4.24 0.05
N LYS A 11 -7.54 3.81 1.06
CA LYS A 11 -7.83 4.64 2.25
C LYS A 11 -6.83 4.45 3.38
N ILE A 12 -5.92 3.47 3.28
CA ILE A 12 -4.97 3.14 4.33
C ILE A 12 -3.88 4.19 4.42
N THR A 13 -3.63 4.65 5.63
CA THR A 13 -2.64 5.67 5.95
C THR A 13 -1.30 5.07 6.37
N VAL A 14 -0.25 5.87 6.30
CA VAL A 14 1.08 5.51 6.83
C VAL A 14 0.98 5.09 8.31
N GLN A 15 0.20 5.82 9.12
CA GLN A 15 0.04 5.52 10.55
C GLN A 15 -0.47 4.11 10.83
N GLU A 16 -1.41 3.61 10.03
CA GLU A 16 -1.98 2.27 10.23
C GLU A 16 -0.94 1.17 9.98
N ILE A 17 -0.01 1.40 9.05
CA ILE A 17 1.06 0.46 8.69
C ILE A 17 2.22 0.53 9.68
N ILE A 18 2.72 1.72 10.02
CA ILE A 18 3.92 1.86 10.86
C ILE A 18 3.64 2.10 12.36
N GLY A 19 2.42 2.47 12.72
CA GLY A 19 2.02 2.77 14.11
C GLY A 19 1.68 1.51 14.93
N ALA A 20 1.32 1.68 16.20
CA ALA A 20 0.99 0.58 17.10
C ALA A 20 -0.44 0.03 16.93
N ALA A 21 -1.36 0.82 16.36
CA ALA A 21 -2.75 0.44 16.10
C ALA A 21 -3.09 0.62 14.62
N PRO A 22 -3.94 -0.26 14.02
CA PRO A 22 -4.52 -1.48 14.58
C PRO A 22 -3.49 -2.61 14.81
N PRO A 23 -3.84 -3.70 15.54
CA PRO A 23 -2.99 -4.87 15.70
C PRO A 23 -2.56 -5.45 14.35
N ALA A 24 -1.36 -6.03 14.31
CA ALA A 24 -0.78 -6.54 13.07
C ALA A 24 -1.62 -7.65 12.41
N ILE A 25 -2.16 -8.56 13.21
CA ILE A 25 -2.97 -9.68 12.73
C ILE A 25 -4.07 -9.94 13.76
N PRO A 26 -5.34 -10.16 13.34
CA PRO A 26 -5.82 -10.22 11.95
C PRO A 26 -6.26 -8.87 11.36
N ASP A 27 -6.33 -7.81 12.16
CA ASP A 27 -7.02 -6.57 11.77
C ASP A 27 -6.36 -5.85 10.58
N THR A 28 -5.04 -5.66 10.60
CA THR A 28 -4.33 -4.99 9.49
C THR A 28 -4.42 -5.80 8.20
N LYS A 29 -4.35 -7.14 8.28
CA LYS A 29 -4.50 -8.02 7.11
C LYS A 29 -5.89 -7.91 6.49
N ASN A 30 -6.96 -8.00 7.30
CA ASN A 30 -8.34 -7.88 6.82
C ASN A 30 -8.61 -6.52 6.18
N LEU A 31 -8.02 -5.46 6.77
CA LEU A 31 -8.12 -4.10 6.26
C LEU A 31 -7.40 -3.95 4.91
N LEU A 32 -6.17 -4.48 4.79
CA LEU A 32 -5.42 -4.53 3.51
C LEU A 32 -6.15 -5.34 2.45
N GLU A 33 -6.70 -6.50 2.81
CA GLU A 33 -7.43 -7.35 1.88
C GLU A 33 -8.69 -6.68 1.33
N LYS A 34 -9.48 -6.05 2.21
CA LYS A 34 -10.69 -5.32 1.80
C LYS A 34 -10.36 -4.15 0.88
N GLU A 35 -9.35 -3.35 1.22
CA GLU A 35 -8.93 -2.23 0.38
C GLU A 35 -8.29 -2.71 -0.92
N PHE A 36 -7.55 -3.82 -0.93
CA PHE A 36 -7.00 -4.41 -2.15
C PHE A 36 -8.11 -4.78 -3.16
N GLN A 37 -9.19 -5.42 -2.69
CA GLN A 37 -10.33 -5.75 -3.55
C GLN A 37 -11.04 -4.50 -4.09
N ASN A 38 -11.16 -3.44 -3.28
CA ASN A 38 -11.70 -2.16 -3.73
C ASN A 38 -10.82 -1.55 -4.84
N LEU A 39 -9.51 -1.49 -4.61
CA LEU A 39 -8.55 -0.95 -5.57
C LEU A 39 -8.58 -1.70 -6.90
N ILE A 40 -8.60 -3.04 -6.89
CA ILE A 40 -8.72 -3.85 -8.11
C ILE A 40 -10.00 -3.52 -8.87
N ASN A 41 -11.13 -3.32 -8.17
CA ASN A 41 -12.37 -2.95 -8.83
C ASN A 41 -12.31 -1.54 -9.42
N GLU A 42 -11.69 -0.59 -8.73
CA GLU A 42 -11.48 0.77 -9.24
C GLU A 42 -10.58 0.78 -10.49
N LEU A 43 -9.54 -0.08 -10.55
CA LEU A 43 -8.64 -0.20 -11.70
C LEU A 43 -9.38 -0.43 -13.03
N LYS A 44 -10.54 -1.09 -13.01
CA LYS A 44 -11.35 -1.35 -14.23
C LYS A 44 -11.76 -0.06 -14.93
N SER A 45 -11.98 1.01 -14.16
CA SER A 45 -12.42 2.32 -14.66
C SER A 45 -11.28 3.30 -14.96
N GLN A 46 -10.03 2.94 -14.65
CA GLN A 46 -8.87 3.83 -14.80
C GLN A 46 -8.30 3.82 -16.23
N THR A 47 -7.83 4.98 -16.69
CA THR A 47 -7.13 5.14 -17.97
C THR A 47 -5.66 4.71 -17.88
N LYS A 48 -4.97 4.53 -19.02
CA LYS A 48 -3.53 4.18 -19.02
C LYS A 48 -2.66 5.23 -18.31
N ASP A 49 -3.00 6.53 -18.41
CA ASP A 49 -2.27 7.58 -17.70
C ASP A 49 -2.52 7.54 -16.18
N ASP A 50 -3.75 7.22 -15.76
CA ASP A 50 -4.07 7.05 -14.34
C ASP A 50 -3.35 5.83 -13.76
N LEU A 51 -3.29 4.73 -14.51
CA LEU A 51 -2.56 3.52 -14.14
C LEU A 51 -1.06 3.80 -13.92
N LYS A 52 -0.42 4.60 -14.79
CA LYS A 52 0.98 5.00 -14.61
C LYS A 52 1.18 5.83 -13.33
N LYS A 53 0.31 6.81 -13.09
CA LYS A 53 0.35 7.61 -11.84
C LYS A 53 0.16 6.76 -10.60
N LEU A 54 -0.76 5.79 -10.65
CA LEU A 54 -0.97 4.83 -9.56
C LEU A 54 0.29 4.00 -9.30
N LEU A 55 0.91 3.46 -10.34
CA LEU A 55 2.15 2.69 -10.25
C LEU A 55 3.27 3.51 -9.57
N ASP A 56 3.53 4.72 -10.03
CA ASP A 56 4.56 5.59 -9.47
C ASP A 56 4.29 5.90 -7.98
N ASN A 57 3.03 6.17 -7.63
CA ASN A 57 2.64 6.41 -6.26
C ASN A 57 2.88 5.19 -5.36
N GLN A 58 2.59 3.98 -5.84
CA GLN A 58 2.81 2.76 -5.08
C GLN A 58 4.29 2.44 -4.87
N LEU A 59 5.14 2.67 -5.88
CA LEU A 59 6.59 2.52 -5.78
C LEU A 59 7.19 3.52 -4.78
N LEU A 60 6.72 4.77 -4.80
CA LEU A 60 7.14 5.79 -3.85
C LEU A 60 6.71 5.44 -2.42
N ALA A 61 5.47 4.97 -2.23
CA ALA A 61 4.98 4.54 -0.91
C ALA A 61 5.82 3.38 -0.35
N ASP A 62 6.11 2.37 -1.17
CA ASP A 62 6.93 1.22 -0.78
C ASP A 62 8.32 1.66 -0.31
N LYS A 63 8.97 2.51 -1.11
CA LYS A 63 10.28 3.06 -0.77
C LYS A 63 10.25 3.89 0.51
N GLN A 64 9.21 4.71 0.71
CA GLN A 64 9.05 5.55 1.89
C GLN A 64 8.88 4.73 3.18
N ILE A 65 8.11 3.63 3.13
CA ILE A 65 7.88 2.76 4.28
C ILE A 65 9.13 1.94 4.61
N ASN A 66 9.78 1.36 3.59
CA ASN A 66 10.92 0.45 3.80
C ASN A 66 12.26 1.15 4.07
N SER A 67 12.47 2.39 3.59
CA SER A 67 13.77 3.09 3.73
C SER A 67 13.92 3.86 5.05
N ARG A 68 13.00 3.72 6.00
CA ARG A 68 12.96 4.59 7.20
C ARG A 68 14.04 4.19 8.23
N PRO A 69 14.88 5.14 8.69
CA PRO A 69 15.73 4.93 9.87
C PRO A 69 14.87 4.64 11.11
N GLY A 70 15.21 3.59 11.86
CA GLY A 70 14.38 3.14 12.98
C GLY A 70 13.18 2.27 12.58
N ALA A 71 13.11 1.80 11.32
CA ALA A 71 12.11 0.81 10.91
C ALA A 71 12.07 -0.40 11.85
N MET A 72 13.21 -0.83 12.40
CA MET A 72 13.29 -1.93 13.37
C MET A 72 12.45 -1.72 14.65
N ALA A 73 12.11 -0.47 15.02
CA ALA A 73 11.23 -0.16 16.15
C ALA A 73 9.74 -0.03 15.75
N LEU A 74 9.42 -0.16 14.47
CA LEU A 74 8.07 -0.10 13.92
C LEU A 74 7.47 -1.50 13.82
N ALA A 75 6.17 -1.58 13.56
CA ALA A 75 5.45 -2.84 13.38
C ALA A 75 5.90 -3.57 12.09
N GLN A 76 7.03 -4.28 12.16
CA GLN A 76 7.67 -4.97 11.04
C GLN A 76 6.73 -5.95 10.34
N ASP A 77 5.88 -6.65 11.08
CA ASP A 77 4.90 -7.57 10.49
C ASP A 77 3.86 -6.84 9.62
N LYS A 78 3.45 -5.62 10.02
CA LYS A 78 2.53 -4.79 9.24
C LYS A 78 3.19 -4.22 8.00
N ILE A 79 4.45 -3.81 8.12
CA ILE A 79 5.24 -3.37 6.98
C ILE A 79 5.38 -4.50 5.95
N ARG A 80 5.71 -5.72 6.40
CA ARG A 80 5.78 -6.89 5.51
C ARG A 80 4.44 -7.17 4.83
N LEU A 81 3.34 -7.19 5.59
CA LEU A 81 2.01 -7.37 5.03
C LEU A 81 1.67 -6.30 3.99
N PHE A 82 1.91 -5.03 4.30
CA PHE A 82 1.72 -3.94 3.35
C PHE A 82 2.55 -4.15 2.09
N SER A 83 3.84 -4.45 2.21
CA SER A 83 4.73 -4.71 1.07
C SER A 83 4.19 -5.86 0.21
N ASP A 84 3.71 -6.96 0.80
CA ASP A 84 3.15 -8.09 0.05
C ASP A 84 1.90 -7.69 -0.76
N TYR A 85 0.96 -6.97 -0.16
CA TYR A 85 -0.24 -6.50 -0.87
C TYR A 85 0.08 -5.42 -1.91
N ASN A 86 1.03 -4.53 -1.61
CA ASN A 86 1.46 -3.48 -2.52
C ASN A 86 2.14 -4.06 -3.77
N GLN A 87 3.04 -5.02 -3.59
CA GLN A 87 3.70 -5.72 -4.69
C GLN A 87 2.69 -6.45 -5.59
N LYS A 88 1.69 -7.13 -5.01
CA LYS A 88 0.60 -7.74 -5.78
C LYS A 88 -0.18 -6.70 -6.59
N TYR A 89 -0.47 -5.55 -6.00
CA TYR A 89 -1.21 -4.48 -6.68
C TYR A 89 -0.40 -3.87 -7.83
N ILE A 90 0.90 -3.65 -7.63
CA ILE A 90 1.85 -3.19 -8.66
C ILE A 90 1.88 -4.17 -9.84
N GLN A 91 1.91 -5.48 -9.58
CA GLN A 91 1.88 -6.50 -10.63
C GLN A 91 0.60 -6.40 -11.47
N ILE A 92 -0.56 -6.29 -10.83
CA ILE A 92 -1.86 -6.16 -11.54
C ILE A 92 -1.91 -4.88 -12.39
N ILE A 93 -1.43 -3.75 -11.87
CA ILE A 93 -1.36 -2.49 -12.63
C ILE A 93 -0.49 -2.67 -13.87
N ASN A 94 0.68 -3.30 -13.74
CA ASN A 94 1.59 -3.55 -14.86
C ASN A 94 0.97 -4.48 -15.92
N GLU A 95 0.32 -5.56 -15.50
CA GLU A 95 -0.42 -6.45 -16.41
C GLU A 95 -1.48 -5.68 -17.20
N LYS A 96 -2.23 -4.79 -16.53
CA LYS A 96 -3.27 -3.96 -17.18
C LYS A 96 -2.71 -2.88 -18.09
N LEU A 97 -1.52 -2.35 -17.81
CA LEU A 97 -0.83 -1.38 -18.68
C LEU A 97 -0.33 -2.04 -19.98
N ASN A 98 0.15 -3.27 -19.86
CA ASN A 98 0.70 -4.09 -20.96
C ASN A 98 -0.37 -4.85 -21.75
N SER A 99 -1.63 -4.86 -21.27
CA SER A 99 -2.81 -5.31 -22.01
C SER A 99 -3.30 -4.25 -22.99
#